data_AF-A0A9W6I806-F1
#
_entry.id   AF-A0A9W6I806-F1
#
_cell.length_a   1.000
_cell.length_b   1.000
_cell.length_c   1.000
_cell.angle_alpha   90.00
_cell.angle_beta   90.00
_cell.angle_gamma   90.00
#
_symmetry.space_group_name_H-M   'P 1'
#
loop_
_entity.id
_entity.type
_entity.pdbx_description
1 polymer ?
#
loop_
_entity_poly.entity_id
_entity_poly.type
_entity_poly.pdbx_seq_one_letter_code
_entity_poly.pdbx_strand_id
1 'polypeptide(L)'
;MQKVIPPRLLVPYLAGRRTVISGYVYRVQDCLRLTTPAQLFVGLDLGFEGSELTVTVPELYLMRWFARDIDNYAVPYGPHMGGDWNDAPPFAGNGFTTSREHVVPQFHTAPMPIPAGAEIIHVTSGEERLFGRYDGLGWRRAS
;
A
#
# COMPACT_ATOMS: atom_id res chain seq x y z
N MET A 1 1.01 -3.85 8.30
CA MET A 1 0.33 -3.50 7.04
C MET A 1 1.24 -2.63 6.19
N GLN A 2 1.00 -2.58 4.88
CA GLN A 2 1.68 -1.70 3.95
C GLN A 2 0.79 -1.24 2.80
N LYS A 3 1.17 -0.11 2.19
CA LYS A 3 0.53 0.44 0.99
C LYS A 3 1.57 1.17 0.14
N VAL A 4 1.49 1.06 -1.18
CA VAL A 4 2.25 1.94 -2.08
C VAL A 4 1.65 3.34 -2.02
N ILE A 5 2.49 4.34 -1.82
CA ILE A 5 2.12 5.74 -1.84
C ILE A 5 2.07 6.18 -3.31
N PRO A 6 0.90 6.60 -3.83
CA PRO A 6 0.84 7.20 -5.16
C PRO A 6 1.81 8.39 -5.25
N PRO A 7 2.56 8.57 -6.36
CA PRO A 7 3.59 9.60 -6.47
C PRO A 7 3.11 11.00 -6.05
N ARG A 8 1.92 11.41 -6.50
CA ARG A 8 1.30 12.70 -6.12
C ARG A 8 1.03 12.89 -4.63
N LEU A 9 0.98 11.80 -3.84
CA LEU A 9 0.67 11.85 -2.41
C LEU A 9 1.90 11.83 -1.51
N LEU A 10 3.10 11.53 -2.03
CA LEU A 10 4.32 11.48 -1.20
C LEU A 10 4.60 12.83 -0.52
N VAL A 11 4.67 13.91 -1.28
CA VAL A 11 4.89 15.26 -0.72
C VAL A 11 3.75 15.70 0.20
N PRO A 12 2.46 15.51 -0.13
CA PRO A 12 1.37 15.75 0.81
C PRO A 12 1.48 14.99 2.14
N TYR A 13 1.87 13.72 2.13
CA TYR A 13 2.11 12.97 3.37
C TYR A 13 3.24 13.60 4.18
N LEU A 14 4.42 13.79 3.58
CA LEU A 14 5.60 14.35 4.25
C LEU A 14 5.35 15.75 4.82
N ALA A 15 4.56 16.57 4.13
CA ALA A 15 4.20 17.92 4.56
C ALA A 15 3.04 17.96 5.57
N GLY A 16 2.49 16.81 5.99
CA GLY A 16 1.34 16.75 6.90
C GLY A 16 0.02 17.22 6.29
N ARG A 17 -0.05 17.42 4.97
CA ARG A 17 -1.27 17.82 4.24
C ARG A 17 -2.18 16.63 3.94
N ARG A 18 -1.64 15.41 3.97
CA ARG A 18 -2.38 14.15 3.95
C ARG A 18 -2.08 13.39 5.24
N THR A 19 -3.10 13.20 6.07
CA THR A 19 -2.95 12.61 7.42
C THR A 19 -3.74 11.32 7.61
N VAL A 20 -4.36 10.81 6.55
CA VAL A 20 -5.19 9.60 6.58
C VAL A 20 -4.74 8.56 5.57
N ILE A 21 -4.79 7.30 6.00
CA ILE A 21 -4.58 6.09 5.20
C ILE A 21 -5.94 5.51 4.86
N SER A 22 -6.15 5.08 3.61
CA SER A 22 -7.39 4.45 3.17
C SER A 22 -7.16 3.58 1.93
N GLY A 23 -8.15 2.77 1.58
CA GLY A 23 -8.14 1.98 0.35
C GLY A 23 -7.46 0.63 0.52
N TYR A 24 -7.01 0.06 -0.60
CA TYR A 24 -6.32 -1.22 -0.62
C TYR A 24 -4.96 -1.19 0.10
N VAL A 25 -4.72 -2.22 0.91
CA VAL A 25 -3.54 -2.41 1.76
C VAL A 25 -3.19 -3.89 1.85
N TYR A 26 -1.95 -4.18 2.22
CA TYR A 26 -1.39 -5.54 2.21
C TYR A 26 -0.68 -5.84 3.52
N ARG A 27 -0.57 -7.12 3.91
CA ARG A 27 0.32 -7.50 5.02
C ARG A 27 1.75 -7.57 4.49
N VAL A 28 2.70 -7.01 5.24
CA VAL A 28 4.13 -7.02 4.84
C VAL A 28 4.63 -8.45 4.62
N GLN A 29 4.22 -9.39 5.47
CA GLN A 29 4.60 -10.81 5.37
C GLN A 29 4.16 -11.47 4.05
N ASP A 30 3.05 -11.04 3.48
CA ASP A 30 2.53 -11.58 2.22
C ASP A 30 3.26 -10.98 1.00
N CYS A 31 4.07 -9.93 1.21
CA CYS A 31 4.80 -9.23 0.17
C CYS A 31 6.32 -9.44 0.26
N LEU A 32 6.82 -10.31 1.13
CA LEU A 32 8.28 -10.46 1.39
C LEU A 32 9.11 -10.83 0.15
N ARG A 33 8.48 -11.42 -0.88
CA ARG A 33 9.15 -11.78 -2.15
C ARG A 33 9.11 -10.66 -3.20
N LEU A 34 8.39 -9.57 -2.93
CA LEU A 34 8.27 -8.43 -3.83
C LEU A 34 9.33 -7.38 -3.45
N THR A 35 10.57 -7.62 -3.86
CA THR A 35 11.74 -6.86 -3.39
C THR A 35 12.17 -5.76 -4.35
N THR A 36 11.47 -5.60 -5.48
CA THR A 36 11.79 -4.60 -6.51
C THR A 36 10.53 -3.80 -6.90
N PRO A 37 10.69 -2.59 -7.44
CA PRO A 37 9.55 -1.79 -7.92
C PRO A 37 8.68 -2.52 -8.95
N ALA A 38 9.28 -3.24 -9.90
CA ALA A 38 8.54 -4.00 -10.91
C ALA A 38 7.72 -5.15 -10.30
N GLN A 39 8.28 -5.89 -9.34
CA GLN A 39 7.55 -6.95 -8.63
C GLN A 39 6.42 -6.39 -7.77
N LEU A 40 6.64 -5.25 -7.10
CA LEU A 40 5.59 -4.56 -6.35
C LEU A 40 4.49 -4.05 -7.29
N PHE A 41 4.85 -3.51 -8.46
CA PHE A 41 3.90 -3.06 -9.47
C PHE A 41 3.00 -4.20 -9.95
N VAL A 42 3.60 -5.33 -10.35
CA VAL A 42 2.87 -6.50 -10.84
C VAL A 42 2.12 -7.21 -9.73
N GLY A 43 2.75 -7.42 -8.57
CA GLY A 43 2.18 -8.19 -7.47
C GLY A 43 1.04 -7.48 -6.74
N LEU A 44 1.02 -6.16 -6.75
CA LEU A 44 0.03 -5.32 -6.05
C LEU A 44 -0.99 -4.66 -6.99
N ASP A 45 -1.08 -5.13 -8.24
CA ASP A 45 -1.96 -4.61 -9.30
C ASP A 45 -1.86 -3.09 -9.50
N LEU A 46 -0.67 -2.51 -9.49
CA LEU A 46 -0.53 -1.04 -9.53
C LEU A 46 -0.74 -0.44 -10.93
N GLY A 47 -0.98 -1.26 -11.95
CA GLY A 47 -1.19 -0.85 -13.34
C GLY A 47 -2.63 -0.61 -13.75
N PHE A 48 -3.52 -0.39 -12.78
CA PHE A 48 -4.95 -0.18 -13.04
C PHE A 48 -5.24 1.16 -13.75
N GLU A 49 -6.43 1.27 -14.36
CA GLU A 49 -6.89 2.50 -15.02
C GLU A 49 -6.88 3.69 -14.05
N GLY A 50 -6.19 4.77 -14.43
CA GLY A 50 -6.01 5.95 -13.56
C GLY A 50 -4.80 5.88 -12.63
N SER A 51 -4.00 4.81 -12.67
CA SER A 51 -2.70 4.78 -12.00
C SER A 51 -1.67 5.69 -12.67
N GLU A 52 -0.82 6.32 -11.87
CA GLU A 52 0.32 7.14 -12.32
C GLU A 52 1.61 6.31 -12.49
N LEU A 53 1.53 5.00 -12.20
CA LEU A 53 2.68 4.10 -12.18
C LEU A 53 2.74 3.27 -13.46
N THR A 54 3.96 2.90 -13.84
CA THR A 54 4.24 1.94 -14.92
C THR A 54 5.12 0.82 -14.40
N VAL A 55 5.15 -0.32 -15.11
CA VAL A 55 6.01 -1.45 -14.74
C VAL A 55 7.50 -1.11 -14.73
N THR A 56 7.91 -0.09 -15.48
CA THR A 56 9.28 0.41 -15.56
C THR A 56 9.60 1.49 -14.52
N VAL A 57 8.71 1.74 -13.55
CA VAL A 57 8.96 2.73 -12.50
C VAL A 57 10.26 2.38 -11.76
N PRO A 58 11.23 3.31 -11.68
CA PRO A 58 12.56 3.00 -11.14
C PRO A 58 12.57 2.90 -9.61
N GLU A 59 11.58 3.50 -8.95
CA GLU A 59 11.46 3.54 -7.50
C GLU A 59 10.00 3.62 -7.04
N LEU A 60 9.74 3.14 -5.83
CA LEU A 60 8.45 3.28 -5.15
C LEU A 60 8.65 3.72 -3.71
N TYR A 61 7.59 4.28 -3.13
CA TYR A 61 7.53 4.58 -1.71
C TYR A 61 6.40 3.76 -1.08
N LEU A 62 6.73 2.97 -0.06
CA LEU A 62 5.77 2.19 0.71
C LEU A 62 5.52 2.87 2.05
N MET A 63 4.27 3.04 2.45
CA MET A 63 3.92 3.31 3.83
C MET A 63 3.74 1.98 4.56
N ARG A 64 4.48 1.73 5.64
CA ARG A 64 4.38 0.55 6.51
C ARG A 64 3.97 0.95 7.92
N TRP A 65 3.11 0.15 8.56
CA TRP A 65 2.68 0.39 9.95
C TRP A 65 2.27 -0.91 10.63
N PHE A 66 2.28 -0.93 11.96
CA PHE A 66 1.71 -2.01 12.76
C PHE A 66 0.17 -1.89 12.78
N ALA A 67 -0.53 -2.97 12.44
CA ALA A 67 -1.98 -3.03 12.63
C ALA A 67 -2.29 -3.03 14.13
N ARG A 68 -3.26 -2.22 14.54
CA ARG A 68 -3.80 -2.23 15.90
C ARG A 68 -5.19 -2.86 15.88
N ASP A 69 -5.63 -3.38 17.02
CA ASP A 69 -6.94 -4.04 17.13
C ASP A 69 -8.13 -3.12 16.79
N ILE A 70 -7.95 -1.81 16.95
CA ILE A 70 -8.96 -0.80 16.58
C ILE A 70 -9.05 -0.53 15.07
N ASP A 71 -8.02 -0.91 14.32
CA ASP A 71 -7.97 -0.65 12.89
C ASP A 71 -8.78 -1.73 12.14
N ASN A 72 -9.81 -1.32 11.39
CA ASN A 72 -10.62 -2.27 10.63
C ASN A 72 -9.99 -2.54 9.24
N TYR A 73 -9.76 -3.83 8.95
CA TYR A 73 -9.30 -4.31 7.64
C TYR A 73 -10.28 -5.37 7.13
N ALA A 74 -11.00 -5.02 6.06
CA ALA A 74 -11.93 -5.93 5.42
C ALA A 74 -11.25 -6.70 4.29
N VAL A 75 -11.65 -7.95 4.09
CA VAL A 75 -11.38 -8.66 2.83
C VAL A 75 -12.46 -8.25 1.83
N PRO A 76 -12.09 -7.64 0.68
CA PRO A 76 -13.04 -7.05 -0.25
C PRO A 76 -13.66 -8.13 -1.15
N TYR A 77 -14.55 -8.96 -0.61
CA TYR A 77 -15.25 -9.98 -1.40
C TYR A 77 -16.40 -9.38 -2.20
N GLY A 78 -16.40 -9.60 -3.51
CA GLY A 78 -17.49 -9.21 -4.40
C GLY A 78 -18.60 -10.26 -4.48
N PRO A 79 -19.70 -9.97 -5.20
CA PRO A 79 -20.87 -10.85 -5.29
C PRO A 79 -20.58 -12.28 -5.74
N HIS A 80 -19.61 -12.46 -6.64
CA HIS A 80 -19.21 -13.78 -7.14
C HIS A 80 -18.49 -14.64 -6.10
N MET A 81 -18.08 -14.06 -4.98
CA MET A 81 -17.52 -14.74 -3.80
C MET A 81 -18.47 -14.69 -2.59
N GLY A 82 -19.72 -14.29 -2.79
CA GLY A 82 -20.72 -14.19 -1.72
C GLY A 82 -20.58 -12.95 -0.83
N GLY A 83 -19.76 -11.97 -1.22
CA GLY A 83 -19.70 -10.67 -0.55
C GLY A 83 -20.55 -9.60 -1.25
N ASP A 84 -20.54 -8.39 -0.71
CA ASP A 84 -21.36 -7.26 -1.16
C ASP A 84 -20.53 -6.10 -1.75
N TRP A 85 -19.22 -6.28 -1.90
CA TRP A 85 -18.33 -5.23 -2.38
C TRP A 85 -18.43 -5.04 -3.90
N ASN A 86 -18.50 -3.78 -4.33
CA ASN A 86 -18.38 -3.37 -5.72
C ASN A 86 -17.56 -2.08 -5.76
N ASP A 87 -16.34 -2.17 -6.30
CA ASP A 87 -15.39 -1.07 -6.29
C ASP A 87 -14.55 -1.05 -7.59
N ALA A 88 -13.88 0.07 -7.82
CA ALA A 88 -12.98 0.25 -8.95
C ALA A 88 -11.66 -0.54 -8.77
N PRO A 89 -10.92 -0.80 -9.87
CA PRO A 89 -9.56 -1.33 -9.81
C PRO A 89 -8.68 -0.61 -8.76
N PRO A 90 -7.79 -1.32 -8.04
CA PRO A 90 -7.36 -2.70 -8.23
C PRO A 90 -8.25 -3.75 -7.53
N PHE A 91 -9.55 -3.48 -7.33
CA PHE A 91 -10.50 -4.46 -6.84
C PHE A 91 -10.60 -5.70 -7.74
N ALA A 92 -10.30 -6.87 -7.17
CA ALA A 92 -10.51 -8.17 -7.83
C ALA A 92 -11.76 -8.91 -7.32
N GLY A 93 -12.27 -8.54 -6.14
CA GLY A 93 -13.46 -9.15 -5.53
C GLY A 93 -13.26 -10.56 -4.96
N ASN A 94 -12.05 -11.11 -4.98
CA ASN A 94 -11.75 -12.44 -4.45
C ASN A 94 -10.84 -12.44 -3.21
N GLY A 95 -10.52 -11.25 -2.67
CA GLY A 95 -9.63 -11.10 -1.53
C GLY A 95 -8.13 -11.23 -1.86
N PHE A 96 -7.77 -11.27 -3.14
CA PHE A 96 -6.40 -11.32 -3.63
C PHE A 96 -6.19 -10.27 -4.73
N THR A 97 -4.92 -9.99 -5.05
CA THR A 97 -4.56 -9.29 -6.28
C THR A 97 -4.73 -10.21 -7.50
N THR A 98 -4.81 -9.62 -8.69
CA THR A 98 -4.99 -10.29 -9.98
C THR A 98 -3.68 -10.80 -10.60
N SER A 99 -2.55 -10.56 -9.92
CA SER A 99 -1.23 -10.99 -10.37
C SER A 99 -1.16 -12.49 -10.64
N ARG A 100 -0.66 -12.85 -11.82
CA ARG A 100 -0.45 -14.26 -12.20
C ARG A 100 0.84 -14.84 -11.61
N GLU A 101 1.76 -13.98 -11.18
CA GLU A 101 3.09 -14.35 -10.68
C GLU A 101 3.15 -14.36 -9.15
N HIS A 102 2.24 -13.61 -8.51
CA HIS A 102 2.28 -13.39 -7.07
C HIS A 102 0.88 -13.56 -6.46
N VAL A 103 0.76 -14.48 -5.50
CA VAL A 103 -0.47 -14.64 -4.73
C VAL A 103 -0.41 -13.70 -3.52
N VAL A 104 -1.01 -12.53 -3.63
CA VAL A 104 -1.02 -11.53 -2.56
C VAL A 104 -2.44 -11.30 -2.05
N PRO A 105 -2.75 -11.66 -0.79
CA PRO A 105 -3.99 -11.28 -0.15
C PRO A 105 -4.16 -9.76 -0.13
N GLN A 106 -5.32 -9.29 -0.57
CA GLN A 106 -5.69 -7.88 -0.64
C GLN A 106 -6.70 -7.56 0.46
N PHE A 107 -6.46 -6.49 1.20
CA PHE A 107 -7.36 -5.97 2.23
C PHE A 107 -7.73 -4.54 1.91
N HIS A 108 -8.82 -4.05 2.50
CA HIS A 108 -9.23 -2.66 2.40
C HIS A 108 -9.41 -2.06 3.79
N THR A 109 -8.94 -0.83 3.99
CA THR A 109 -9.14 -0.08 5.23
C THR A 109 -9.96 1.18 4.96
N ALA A 110 -10.94 1.43 5.82
CA ALA A 110 -11.64 2.72 5.85
C ALA A 110 -10.63 3.84 6.19
N PRO A 111 -10.94 5.11 5.90
CA PRO A 111 -10.06 6.21 6.28
C PRO A 111 -9.72 6.18 7.78
N MET A 112 -8.44 6.08 8.10
CA MET A 112 -7.91 6.08 9.47
C MET A 112 -6.69 7.01 9.58
N PRO A 113 -6.41 7.59 10.77
CA PRO A 113 -5.22 8.41 10.96
C PRO A 113 -3.94 7.57 10.76
N ILE A 114 -2.86 8.20 10.31
CA ILE A 114 -1.55 7.54 10.21
C ILE A 114 -1.10 7.12 11.62
N PRO A 115 -0.83 5.82 11.87
CA PRO A 115 -0.38 5.38 13.19
C PRO A 115 1.01 5.95 13.55
N ALA A 116 1.19 6.33 14.81
CA ALA A 116 2.52 6.66 15.32
C ALA A 116 3.47 5.47 15.13
N GLY A 117 4.71 5.76 14.72
CA GLY A 117 5.70 4.76 14.36
C GLY A 117 5.60 4.24 12.92
N ALA A 118 4.60 4.67 12.13
CA ALA A 118 4.54 4.36 10.70
C ALA A 118 5.82 4.82 9.98
N GLU A 119 6.20 4.07 8.95
CA GLU A 119 7.44 4.26 8.20
C GLU A 119 7.10 4.51 6.73
N ILE A 120 7.88 5.38 6.08
CA ILE A 120 7.97 5.42 4.62
C ILE A 120 9.26 4.72 4.24
N ILE A 121 9.15 3.70 3.39
CA ILE A 121 10.26 2.94 2.84
C ILE A 121 10.42 3.34 1.38
N HIS A 122 11.63 3.74 1.01
CA HIS A 122 12.03 3.97 -0.38
C HIS A 122 12.56 2.65 -0.95
N VAL A 123 11.99 2.21 -2.08
CA VAL A 123 12.33 0.95 -2.73
C VAL A 123 12.88 1.25 -4.11
N THR A 124 14.05 0.71 -4.40
CA THR A 124 14.68 0.72 -5.74
C THR A 124 14.93 -0.71 -6.19
N SER A 125 15.50 -0.92 -7.38
CA SER A 125 15.89 -2.26 -7.83
C SER A 125 16.99 -2.91 -6.96
N GLY A 126 17.76 -2.11 -6.21
CA GLY A 126 18.91 -2.58 -5.45
C GLY A 126 18.72 -2.59 -3.93
N GLU A 127 17.78 -1.83 -3.39
CA GLU A 127 17.60 -1.72 -1.93
C GLU A 127 16.18 -1.30 -1.50
N GLU A 128 15.85 -1.66 -0.27
CA GLU A 128 14.80 -1.01 0.53
C GLU A 128 15.46 -0.19 1.64
N ARG A 129 15.17 1.11 1.70
CA ARG A 129 15.75 2.03 2.69
C ARG A 129 14.66 2.79 3.43
N LEU A 130 14.82 2.92 4.76
CA LEU A 130 13.95 3.80 5.54
C LEU A 130 14.10 5.25 5.05
N PHE A 131 13.00 5.87 4.65
CA PHE A 131 12.97 7.25 4.15
C PHE A 131 12.50 8.22 5.24
N GLY A 132 11.52 7.81 6.04
CA GLY A 132 11.05 8.60 7.17
C GLY A 132 10.17 7.81 8.13
N ARG A 133 10.01 8.35 9.35
CA ARG A 133 9.19 7.79 10.41
C ARG A 133 8.20 8.84 10.91
N TYR A 134 6.95 8.45 11.12
CA TYR A 134 5.92 9.31 11.68
C TYR A 134 5.97 9.25 13.21
N ASP A 135 6.16 10.39 13.87
CA ASP A 135 6.26 10.47 15.33
C ASP A 135 4.90 10.63 16.05
N GLY A 136 3.80 10.64 15.29
CA GLY A 136 2.45 10.93 15.79
C GLY A 136 2.02 12.39 15.59
N LEU A 137 2.95 13.28 15.25
CA LEU A 137 2.69 14.69 14.92
C LEU A 137 3.10 15.00 13.48
N GLY A 138 4.25 14.48 13.03
CA GLY A 138 4.81 14.74 11.71
C GLY A 138 5.80 13.67 11.25
N TRP A 139 6.24 13.80 10.00
CA TRP A 139 7.27 12.93 9.44
C TRP A 139 8.67 13.44 9.78
N ARG A 140 9.51 12.55 10.30
CA ARG A 140 10.94 12.76 10.51
C ARG A 140 11.73 12.00 9.46
N ARG A 141 12.75 12.63 8.89
CA ARG A 141 13.66 11.97 7.95
C ARG A 141 14.42 10.87 8.69
N ALA A 142 14.66 9.75 8.03
CA ALA A 142 15.60 8.77 8.52
C ALA A 142 17.01 9.39 8.57
N SER A 143 17.67 9.26 9.73
CA SER A 143 19.08 9.61 9.91
C SER A 143 19.99 8.64 9.17
#